data_AF-A0AAQ0VLF3-F1
#
_entry.id   AF-A0AAQ0VLF3-F1
#
_cell.length_a   1.000
_cell.length_b   1.000
_cell.length_c   1.000
_cell.angle_alpha   90.00
_cell.angle_beta   90.00
_cell.angle_gamma   90.00
#
_symmetry.space_group_name_H-M   'P 1'
#
loop_
_entity.id
_entity.type
_entity.pdbx_description
1 polymer ?
#
loop_
_entity_poly.entity_id
_entity_poly.type
_entity_poly.pdbx_seq_one_letter_code
_entity_poly.pdbx_strand_id
1 'polypeptide(L)'
;MELHYCETVKKAASGVMDARQHEVPAKELHDIANHLEEQQAKQLYQELIKSAYSSKLFEDPLIKSKAVENFQTTWHEQCLAKELAKNM
;
A
#
# COMPACT_ATOMS: atom_id res chain seq x y z
N MET A 1 10.74 12.71 -12.62
CA MET A 1 10.89 12.47 -11.16
C MET A 1 9.63 11.79 -10.58
N GLU A 2 8.47 11.95 -11.20
CA GLU A 2 7.16 11.43 -10.74
C GLU A 2 7.00 9.90 -10.81
N LEU A 3 7.66 9.22 -11.77
CA LEU A 3 7.71 7.75 -11.82
C LEU A 3 8.29 7.13 -10.54
N HIS A 4 9.21 7.81 -9.86
CA HIS A 4 9.85 7.29 -8.64
C HIS A 4 8.91 7.31 -7.43
N TYR A 5 8.00 8.29 -7.38
CA TYR A 5 7.00 8.36 -6.31
C TYR A 5 5.99 7.21 -6.43
N CYS A 6 5.45 6.95 -7.62
CA CYS A 6 4.50 5.87 -7.80
C CYS A 6 5.13 4.48 -7.59
N GLU A 7 6.42 4.29 -7.92
CA GLU A 7 7.15 3.07 -7.52
C GLU A 7 7.31 2.94 -5.99
N THR A 8 7.43 4.06 -5.27
CA THR A 8 7.42 4.05 -3.80
C THR A 8 6.05 3.67 -3.25
N VAL A 9 4.96 4.21 -3.82
CA VAL A 9 3.58 3.83 -3.50
C VAL A 9 3.36 2.34 -3.71
N LYS A 10 3.83 1.80 -4.85
CA LYS A 10 3.75 0.37 -5.17
C LYS A 10 4.43 -0.49 -4.11
N LYS A 11 5.66 -0.14 -3.71
CA LYS A 11 6.41 -0.88 -2.68
C LYS A 11 5.74 -0.82 -1.32
N ALA A 12 5.26 0.36 -0.90
CA ALA A 12 4.54 0.52 0.36
C ALA A 12 3.24 -0.31 0.36
N ALA A 13 2.47 -0.27 -0.73
CA ALA A 13 1.26 -1.06 -0.89
C ALA A 13 1.53 -2.57 -0.82
N SER A 14 2.64 -3.01 -1.43
CA SER A 14 3.11 -4.40 -1.37
C SER A 14 3.34 -4.85 0.08
N GLY A 15 4.16 -4.10 0.83
CA GLY A 15 4.50 -4.45 2.22
C GLY A 15 3.28 -4.43 3.15
N VAL A 16 2.38 -3.46 3.00
CA VAL A 16 1.16 -3.38 3.82
C VAL A 16 0.22 -4.55 3.54
N MET A 17 0.02 -4.92 2.27
CA MET A 17 -0.83 -6.07 1.93
C MET A 17 -0.19 -7.39 2.34
N ASP A 18 1.13 -7.51 2.23
CA ASP A 18 1.86 -8.68 2.69
C ASP A 18 1.72 -8.87 4.20
N ALA A 19 1.95 -7.82 4.98
CA ALA A 19 1.71 -7.81 6.42
C ALA A 19 0.26 -8.19 6.75
N ARG A 20 -0.71 -7.66 5.99
CA ARG A 20 -2.11 -8.04 6.15
C ARG A 20 -2.34 -9.54 5.93
N GLN A 21 -1.78 -10.14 4.88
CA GLN A 21 -1.91 -11.58 4.56
C GLN A 21 -1.12 -12.49 5.52
N HIS A 22 -0.20 -11.93 6.29
CA HIS A 22 0.52 -12.58 7.40
C HIS A 22 -0.09 -12.26 8.77
N GLU A 23 -1.33 -11.74 8.80
CA GLU A 23 -2.10 -11.51 10.02
C GLU A 23 -1.46 -10.54 11.01
N VAL A 24 -0.54 -9.69 10.55
CA VAL A 24 0.01 -8.60 11.36
C VAL A 24 -1.15 -7.69 11.77
N PRO A 25 -1.30 -7.33 13.06
CA PRO A 25 -2.35 -6.41 13.49
C PRO A 25 -2.22 -5.01 12.86
N ALA A 26 -3.34 -4.41 12.45
CA ALA A 26 -3.34 -3.05 11.85
C ALA A 26 -2.70 -2.01 12.76
N LYS A 27 -2.84 -2.17 14.08
CA LYS A 27 -2.26 -1.29 15.09
C LYS A 27 -0.74 -1.21 14.95
N GLU A 28 -0.05 -2.32 14.71
CA GLU A 28 1.41 -2.33 14.58
C GLU A 28 1.86 -1.51 13.36
N LEU A 29 1.15 -1.65 12.22
CA LEU A 29 1.44 -0.83 11.05
C LEU A 29 1.09 0.65 11.24
N HIS A 30 0.00 0.95 11.97
CA HIS A 30 -0.34 2.33 12.32
C HIS A 30 0.71 2.95 13.23
N ASP A 31 1.22 2.21 14.20
CA ASP A 31 2.28 2.68 15.09
C ASP A 31 3.55 2.99 14.27
N ILE A 32 3.96 2.11 13.35
CA ILE A 32 5.09 2.39 12.42
C ILE A 32 4.82 3.65 11.58
N ALA A 33 3.66 3.74 10.94
CA ALA A 33 3.29 4.89 10.12
C ALA A 33 3.27 6.21 10.92
N ASN A 34 2.94 6.14 12.21
CA ASN A 34 2.89 7.29 13.08
C ASN A 34 4.26 7.89 13.41
N HIS A 35 5.33 7.10 13.29
CA HIS A 35 6.72 7.54 13.48
C HIS A 35 7.38 8.06 12.20
N LEU A 36 6.69 8.05 11.05
CA LEU A 36 7.19 8.67 9.83
C LEU A 36 7.25 10.20 9.99
N GLU A 37 8.42 10.78 9.66
CA GLU A 37 8.66 12.23 9.73
C GLU A 37 7.87 12.99 8.65
N GLU A 38 7.75 12.41 7.45
CA GLU A 38 7.07 13.04 6.33
C GLU A 38 5.55 12.84 6.41
N GLN A 39 4.82 13.96 6.49
CA GLN A 39 3.36 13.94 6.63
C GLN A 39 2.66 13.28 5.43
N GLN A 40 3.17 13.46 4.21
CA GLN A 40 2.62 12.84 3.01
C GLN A 40 2.79 11.32 3.04
N ALA A 41 3.97 10.83 3.45
CA ALA A 41 4.23 9.41 3.62
C ALA A 41 3.33 8.80 4.71
N LYS A 42 3.17 9.49 5.85
CA LYS A 42 2.24 9.08 6.93
C LYS A 42 0.80 8.92 6.41
N GLN A 43 0.29 9.90 5.67
CA GLN A 43 -1.07 9.84 5.11
C GLN A 43 -1.23 8.68 4.13
N LEU A 44 -0.26 8.52 3.21
CA LEU A 44 -0.24 7.41 2.27
C LEU A 44 -0.30 6.06 3.01
N TYR A 45 0.57 5.83 3.99
CA TYR A 45 0.57 4.57 4.75
C TYR A 45 -0.75 4.34 5.48
N GLN A 46 -1.36 5.37 6.07
CA GLN A 46 -2.67 5.23 6.73
C GLN A 46 -3.77 4.82 5.75
N GLU A 47 -3.79 5.38 4.54
CA GLU A 47 -4.74 4.99 3.48
C GLU A 47 -4.52 3.55 3.01
N LEU A 48 -3.26 3.17 2.79
CA LEU A 48 -2.87 1.81 2.41
C LEU A 48 -3.32 0.79 3.47
N ILE A 49 -3.06 1.06 4.75
CA ILE A 49 -3.46 0.20 5.87
C ILE A 49 -4.98 0.07 5.91
N LYS A 50 -5.71 1.19 5.86
CA LYS A 50 -7.19 1.16 5.86
C LYS A 50 -7.74 0.32 4.72
N SER A 51 -7.18 0.46 3.51
CA SER A 51 -7.60 -0.29 2.33
C SER A 51 -7.26 -1.79 2.45
N ALA A 52 -6.02 -2.13 2.83
CA ALA A 52 -5.58 -3.52 2.96
C ALA A 52 -6.37 -4.28 4.05
N TYR A 53 -6.65 -3.65 5.19
CA TYR A 53 -7.35 -4.32 6.30
C TYR A 53 -8.86 -4.47 6.09
N SER A 54 -9.42 -3.85 5.05
CA SER A 54 -10.75 -4.19 4.55
C SER A 54 -10.77 -5.45 3.67
N SER A 55 -9.59 -5.93 3.25
CA SER A 55 -9.45 -7.11 2.41
C SER A 55 -9.46 -8.41 3.21
N LYS A 56 -9.87 -9.49 2.54
CA LYS A 56 -9.90 -10.84 3.11
C LYS A 56 -8.48 -11.38 3.32
N LEU A 57 -8.36 -12.26 4.33
CA LEU A 57 -7.23 -13.16 4.46
C LEU A 57 -7.43 -14.35 3.53
N PHE A 58 -6.34 -14.84 2.98
CA PHE A 58 -6.30 -16.10 2.24
C PHE A 58 -5.41 -17.09 2.98
N GLU A 59 -5.72 -18.38 2.92
CA GLU A 59 -4.84 -19.41 3.49
C GLU A 59 -3.80 -19.86 2.46
N ASP A 60 -4.21 -19.98 1.19
CA ASP A 60 -3.38 -20.43 0.09
C ASP A 60 -2.24 -19.44 -0.22
N PRO A 61 -0.95 -19.87 -0.20
CA PRO A 61 0.19 -19.00 -0.45
C PRO A 61 0.23 -18.36 -1.85
N LEU A 62 -0.27 -19.04 -2.89
CA LEU A 62 -0.35 -18.48 -4.24
C LEU A 62 -1.41 -17.39 -4.29
N ILE A 63 -2.55 -17.59 -3.63
CA ILE A 63 -3.60 -16.57 -3.55
C ILE A 63 -3.14 -15.36 -2.73
N LYS A 64 -2.42 -15.57 -1.61
CA LYS A 64 -1.79 -14.48 -0.84
C LYS A 64 -0.87 -13.64 -1.73
N SER A 65 0.03 -14.31 -2.45
CA SER A 65 0.99 -13.64 -3.36
C SER A 65 0.27 -12.86 -4.45
N LYS A 66 -0.80 -13.42 -5.02
CA LYS A 66 -1.61 -12.73 -6.03
C LYS A 66 -2.38 -11.55 -5.46
N ALA A 67 -2.86 -11.64 -4.23
CA ALA A 67 -3.54 -10.55 -3.55
C ALA A 67 -2.59 -9.36 -3.31
N VAL A 68 -1.34 -9.62 -2.91
CA VAL A 68 -0.28 -8.61 -2.79
C VAL A 68 0.02 -7.97 -4.15
N GLU A 69 0.23 -8.79 -5.19
CA GLU A 69 0.52 -8.30 -6.54
C GLU A 69 -0.60 -7.41 -7.11
N ASN A 70 -1.85 -7.85 -6.97
CA ASN A 70 -3.00 -7.07 -7.44
C ASN A 70 -3.12 -5.75 -6.68
N PHE A 71 -2.96 -5.79 -5.36
CA PHE A 71 -3.07 -4.60 -4.51
C PHE A 71 -2.00 -3.56 -4.83
N GLN A 72 -0.72 -3.96 -4.92
CA GLN A 72 0.36 -3.04 -5.27
C GLN A 72 0.18 -2.45 -6.68
N THR A 73 -0.34 -3.24 -7.63
CA THR A 73 -0.55 -2.80 -9.02
C THR A 73 -1.68 -1.78 -9.09
N THR A 74 -2.80 -2.03 -8.40
CA THR A 74 -3.91 -1.07 -8.33
C THR A 74 -3.47 0.28 -7.76
N TRP A 75 -2.71 0.29 -6.67
CA TRP A 75 -2.22 1.54 -6.08
C TRP A 75 -1.19 2.25 -6.96
N HIS A 76 -0.34 1.49 -7.66
CA HIS A 76 0.61 2.05 -8.61
C HIS A 76 -0.10 2.76 -9.77
N GLU A 77 -1.07 2.08 -10.40
CA GLU A 77 -1.83 2.62 -11.53
C GLU A 77 -2.66 3.85 -11.12
N GLN A 78 -3.29 3.82 -9.95
CA GLN A 78 -4.01 4.98 -9.41
C GLN A 78 -3.09 6.16 -9.15
N CYS A 79 -1.88 5.92 -8.66
CA CYS A 79 -0.88 6.97 -8.50
C CYS A 79 -0.49 7.57 -9.85
N LEU A 80 -0.14 6.73 -10.84
CA LEU A 80 0.24 7.19 -12.17
C LEU A 80 -0.88 8.02 -12.81
N ALA A 81 -2.14 7.57 -12.71
CA ALA A 81 -3.29 8.30 -13.23
C ALA A 81 -3.46 9.68 -12.57
N LYS A 82 -3.27 9.76 -11.25
CA LYS A 82 -3.33 11.04 -10.50
C LYS A 82 -2.20 11.98 -10.91
N GLU A 83 -0.97 11.48 -11.06
CA GLU A 83 0.16 12.31 -11.47
C GLU A 83 0.00 12.80 -12.92
N LEU A 84 -0.46 11.95 -13.85
CA LEU A 84 -0.76 12.36 -15.21
C LEU A 84 -1.84 13.44 -15.27
N ALA A 85 -2.88 13.34 -14.44
CA ALA A 85 -3.96 14.34 -14.37
C ALA A 85 -3.53 15.68 -13.76
N LYS A 86 -2.48 15.71 -12.91
CA LYS A 86 -1.91 16.97 -12.37
C LYS A 86 -1.08 17.74 -13.40
N ASN A 87 -0.60 17.05 -14.43
CA ASN A 87 0.27 17.60 -15.47
C ASN A 87 -0.49 18.02 -16.74
N MET A 88 -1.82 17.93 -16.74
CA MET A 88 -2.74 18.45 -17.76
C MET A 88 -3.36 19.76 -17.29
#